data_AF-A0A7J3T9R5-F1
#
_entry.id   AF-A0A7J3T9R5-F1
#
_cell.length_a   1.000
_cell.length_b   1.000
_cell.length_c   1.000
_cell.angle_alpha   90.00
_cell.angle_beta   90.00
_cell.angle_gamma   90.00
#
_symmetry.space_group_name_H-M   'P 1'
#
loop_
_entity.id
_entity.type
_entity.pdbx_description
1 polymer ?
#
loop_
_entity_poly.entity_id
_entity_poly.type
_entity_poly.pdbx_seq_one_letter_code
_entity_poly.pdbx_strand_id
1 'polypeptide(L)'
;MGVVKLRKDFHQAKWNEPIIFELSAKGERGILLPSVDKEIEKSCGDLNSLITEKIRRKNPPSLPEVAQLRVLRHYLRLSQETLGVDVNIDIGQGTCTMKYSPK
;
A
#
# COMPACT_ATOMS: atom_id res chain seq x y z
N MET A 1 1.58 -41.67 15.87
CA MET A 1 0.58 -40.56 15.81
C MET A 1 1.18 -39.37 16.53
N GLY A 2 1.42 -38.25 15.84
CA GLY A 2 2.04 -37.07 16.45
C GLY A 2 1.10 -36.36 17.42
N VAL A 3 1.60 -35.92 18.58
CA VAL A 3 0.82 -35.12 19.54
C VAL A 3 0.67 -33.70 18.98
N VAL A 4 -0.51 -33.37 18.48
CA VAL A 4 -0.82 -32.01 18.02
C VAL A 4 -1.14 -31.14 19.23
N LYS A 5 -0.27 -30.18 19.53
CA LYS A 5 -0.54 -29.14 20.54
C LYS A 5 -1.34 -28.00 19.90
N LEU A 6 -2.67 -28.10 19.96
CA LEU A 6 -3.55 -26.98 19.60
C LEU A 6 -3.39 -25.85 20.61
N ARG A 7 -3.12 -24.62 20.13
CA ARG A 7 -3.16 -23.42 20.98
C ARG A 7 -4.61 -23.13 21.33
N LYS A 8 -5.01 -23.37 22.58
CA LYS A 8 -6.40 -23.23 23.03
C LYS A 8 -6.91 -21.78 23.04
N ASP A 9 -6.01 -20.82 23.27
CA ASP A 9 -6.34 -19.40 23.46
C ASP A 9 -5.69 -18.49 22.41
N PHE A 10 -5.41 -19.00 21.21
CA PHE A 10 -4.88 -18.16 20.15
C PHE A 10 -5.97 -17.20 19.63
N HIS A 11 -5.68 -15.89 19.66
CA HIS A 11 -6.48 -14.87 19.01
C HIS A 11 -5.60 -14.11 18.01
N GLN A 12 -6.04 -14.05 16.76
CA GLN A 12 -5.37 -13.24 15.74
C GLN A 12 -5.70 -11.76 15.96
N ALA A 13 -4.78 -10.85 15.59
CA ALA A 13 -5.09 -9.43 15.59
C ALA A 13 -6.30 -9.15 14.70
N LYS A 14 -7.22 -8.32 15.20
CA LYS A 14 -8.41 -7.90 14.49
C LYS A 14 -8.64 -6.41 14.74
N TRP A 15 -8.73 -5.67 13.66
CA TRP A 15 -9.01 -4.26 13.56
C TRP A 15 -10.33 -4.09 12.81
N ASN A 16 -11.21 -3.23 13.29
CA ASN A 16 -12.34 -2.77 12.48
C ASN A 16 -11.84 -1.65 11.54
N GLU A 17 -10.84 -1.97 10.70
CA GLU A 17 -10.20 -1.00 9.83
C GLU A 17 -11.08 -0.76 8.58
N PRO A 18 -11.49 0.49 8.31
CA PRO A 18 -12.24 0.81 7.09
C PRO A 18 -11.35 0.68 5.86
N ILE A 19 -11.95 0.57 4.67
CA ILE A 19 -11.16 0.60 3.43
C ILE A 19 -10.51 1.98 3.26
N ILE A 20 -9.35 2.04 2.60
CA ILE A 20 -8.58 3.29 2.48
C ILE A 20 -9.37 4.46 1.84
N PHE A 21 -10.38 4.16 1.00
CA PHE A 21 -11.25 5.18 0.40
C PHE A 21 -12.22 5.82 1.39
N GLU A 22 -12.66 5.09 2.41
CA GLU A 22 -13.52 5.64 3.49
C GLU A 22 -12.72 6.54 4.43
N LEU A 23 -11.40 6.38 4.48
CA LEU A 23 -10.50 7.26 5.20
C LEU A 23 -10.22 8.58 4.46
N SER A 24 -10.57 8.69 3.18
CA SER A 24 -10.25 9.84 2.33
C SER A 24 -10.89 11.13 2.83
N ALA A 25 -10.10 12.20 2.95
CA ALA A 25 -10.59 13.55 3.20
C ALA A 25 -10.14 14.49 2.07
N LYS A 26 -11.10 15.16 1.41
CA LYS A 26 -10.83 16.02 0.26
C LYS A 26 -9.80 17.10 0.62
N GLY A 27 -8.75 17.21 -0.19
CA GLY A 27 -7.62 18.12 -0.02
C GLY A 27 -6.48 17.58 0.86
N GLU A 28 -6.65 16.43 1.51
CA GLU A 28 -5.61 15.84 2.36
C GLU A 28 -4.47 15.26 1.50
N ARG A 29 -3.22 15.54 1.89
CA ARG A 29 -2.03 15.12 1.14
C ARG A 29 -1.14 14.24 2.00
N GLY A 30 -0.77 13.08 1.47
CA GLY A 30 0.20 12.19 2.09
C GLY A 30 1.61 12.76 2.04
N ILE A 31 2.06 13.10 0.84
CA ILE A 31 3.42 13.56 0.58
C ILE A 31 3.36 14.91 -0.15
N LEU A 32 4.20 15.84 0.27
CA LEU A 32 4.46 17.08 -0.48
C LEU A 32 5.68 16.83 -1.35
N LEU A 33 5.46 16.83 -2.67
CA LEU A 33 6.56 16.78 -3.63
C LEU A 33 7.25 18.14 -3.66
N PRO A 34 8.60 18.18 -3.69
CA PRO A 34 9.31 19.43 -3.93
C PRO A 34 9.00 19.96 -5.33
N SER A 35 9.19 21.27 -5.52
CA SER A 35 9.15 21.87 -6.85
C SER A 35 10.25 21.28 -7.73
N VAL A 36 9.95 21.13 -9.03
CA VAL A 36 10.92 20.66 -10.02
C VAL A 36 12.06 21.67 -10.17
N ASP A 37 13.28 21.19 -10.41
CA ASP A 37 14.43 22.05 -10.68
C ASP A 37 14.27 22.81 -12.00
N LYS A 38 14.72 24.07 -12.02
CA LYS A 38 14.57 24.98 -13.16
C LYS A 38 15.27 24.49 -14.43
N GLU A 39 16.35 23.71 -14.31
CA GLU A 39 17.06 23.14 -15.46
C GLU A 39 16.22 22.04 -16.13
N ILE A 40 15.57 21.21 -15.33
CA ILE A 40 14.68 20.15 -15.80
C ILE A 40 13.47 20.77 -16.50
N GLU A 41 12.85 21.78 -15.88
CA GLU A 41 11.72 22.51 -16.46
C GLU A 41 12.06 23.11 -17.84
N LYS A 42 13.26 23.70 -17.99
CA LYS A 42 13.74 24.21 -19.28
C LYS A 42 13.97 23.12 -20.31
N SER A 43 14.50 21.96 -19.90
CA SER A 43 14.80 20.84 -20.80
C SER A 43 13.55 20.14 -21.34
N CYS A 44 12.49 20.04 -20.52
CA CYS A 44 11.24 19.37 -20.90
C CYS A 44 10.34 20.19 -21.83
N GLY A 45 10.48 21.52 -21.86
CA GLY A 45 9.65 22.41 -22.68
C GLY A 45 8.17 22.37 -22.27
N ASP A 46 7.26 22.69 -23.20
CA ASP A 46 5.82 22.75 -22.91
C ASP A 46 5.19 21.35 -22.82
N LEU A 47 4.65 21.02 -21.65
CA LEU A 47 3.92 19.77 -21.39
C LEU A 47 2.73 19.56 -22.35
N ASN A 48 2.13 20.64 -22.88
CA ASN A 48 1.05 20.51 -23.84
C ASN A 48 1.50 19.98 -25.20
N SER A 49 2.75 20.19 -25.57
CA SER A 49 3.34 19.61 -26.78
C SER A 49 3.66 18.12 -26.62
N LEU A 50 3.95 17.67 -25.39
CA LEU A 50 4.31 16.28 -25.10
C LEU A 50 3.09 15.34 -25.04
N ILE A 51 1.95 15.83 -24.52
CA ILE A 51 0.73 15.04 -24.35
C ILE A 51 -0.45 15.77 -25.01
N THR A 52 -0.81 15.29 -26.21
CA THR A 52 -1.95 15.78 -26.99
C THR A 52 -3.27 15.65 -26.22
N GLU A 53 -4.18 16.60 -26.39
CA GLU A 53 -5.47 16.62 -25.69
C GLU A 53 -6.29 15.34 -25.85
N LYS A 54 -6.22 14.67 -27.01
CA LYS A 54 -6.95 13.43 -27.29
C LYS A 54 -6.63 12.28 -26.33
N ILE A 55 -5.42 12.28 -25.75
CA ILE A 55 -4.96 11.24 -24.83
C ILE A 55 -4.85 11.75 -23.37
N ARG A 56 -5.18 13.02 -23.13
CA ARG A 56 -5.10 13.63 -21.80
C ARG A 56 -6.31 13.25 -20.97
N ARG A 57 -6.08 12.88 -19.71
CA ARG A 57 -7.15 12.60 -18.76
C ARG A 57 -7.92 13.89 -18.44
N LYS A 58 -9.24 13.87 -18.65
CA LYS A 58 -10.12 15.04 -18.39
C LYS A 58 -10.43 15.25 -16.91
N ASN A 59 -10.55 14.15 -16.17
CA ASN A 59 -10.84 14.16 -14.73
C ASN A 59 -9.70 13.50 -13.96
N PRO A 60 -9.33 14.01 -12.77
CA PRO A 60 -8.37 13.33 -11.92
C PRO A 60 -8.87 11.92 -11.55
N PRO A 61 -7.97 10.95 -11.31
CA PRO A 61 -8.38 9.66 -10.78
C PRO A 61 -8.99 9.82 -9.38
N SER A 62 -9.98 8.99 -9.07
CA SER A 62 -10.58 8.91 -7.73
C SER A 62 -9.65 8.16 -6.77
N LEU A 63 -8.46 8.69 -6.50
CA LEU A 63 -7.53 8.17 -5.51
C LEU A 63 -7.90 8.68 -4.11
N PRO A 64 -7.60 7.93 -3.04
CA PRO A 64 -7.84 8.39 -1.67
C PRO A 64 -6.87 9.53 -1.31
N GLU A 65 -7.41 10.55 -0.65
CA GLU A 65 -6.69 11.72 -0.15
C GLU A 65 -6.48 11.53 1.36
N VAL A 66 -5.28 11.10 1.77
CA VAL A 66 -4.98 10.68 3.16
C VAL A 66 -3.57 11.09 3.57
N ALA A 67 -3.37 11.61 4.78
CA ALA A 67 -2.06 12.01 5.30
C ALA A 67 -1.15 10.81 5.58
N GLN A 68 0.17 11.01 5.49
CA GLN A 68 1.17 9.94 5.58
C GLN A 68 1.04 9.09 6.85
N LEU A 69 0.81 9.72 8.01
CA LEU A 69 0.64 9.00 9.27
C LEU A 69 -0.60 8.10 9.28
N ARG A 70 -1.69 8.54 8.65
CA ARG A 70 -2.94 7.76 8.54
C ARG A 70 -2.74 6.57 7.60
N VAL A 71 -2.05 6.78 6.47
CA VAL A 71 -1.65 5.68 5.56
C VAL A 71 -0.80 4.64 6.29
N LEU A 72 0.21 5.07 7.05
CA LEU A 72 1.06 4.17 7.83
C LEU A 72 0.24 3.34 8.83
N ARG A 73 -0.63 4.00 9.60
CA ARG A 73 -1.50 3.32 10.59
C ARG A 73 -2.46 2.34 9.93
N HIS A 74 -2.98 2.66 8.75
CA HIS A 74 -3.86 1.78 8.00
C HIS A 74 -3.14 0.48 7.61
N TYR A 75 -2.02 0.59 6.90
CA TYR A 75 -1.29 -0.60 6.44
C TYR A 75 -0.61 -1.38 7.55
N LEU A 76 -0.22 -0.73 8.66
CA LEU A 76 0.32 -1.42 9.83
C LEU A 76 -0.73 -2.23 10.59
N ARG A 77 -2.00 -1.82 10.55
CA ARG A 77 -3.11 -2.61 11.11
C ARG A 77 -3.45 -3.78 10.20
N LEU A 78 -3.55 -3.55 8.90
CA LEU A 78 -3.76 -4.61 7.92
C LEU A 78 -2.64 -5.66 7.93
N SER A 79 -1.38 -5.26 8.12
CA SER A 79 -0.27 -6.23 8.16
C SER A 79 -0.37 -7.20 9.34
N GLN A 80 -0.97 -6.80 10.46
CA GLN A 80 -1.20 -7.67 11.61
C GLN A 80 -2.33 -8.68 11.37
N GLU A 81 -3.26 -8.36 10.47
CA GLU A 81 -4.35 -9.24 10.05
C GLU A 81 -3.93 -10.22 8.95
N THR A 82 -2.75 -10.00 8.34
CA THR A 82 -2.21 -10.88 7.29
C THR A 82 -1.26 -11.93 7.85
N LEU A 83 -1.41 -13.18 7.41
CA LEU A 83 -0.45 -14.25 7.66
C LEU A 83 0.53 -14.35 6.48
N GLY A 84 1.83 -14.37 6.78
CA GLY A 84 2.90 -14.46 5.79
C GLY A 84 4.03 -15.37 6.26
N VAL A 85 4.94 -15.71 5.33
CA VAL A 85 6.07 -16.63 5.57
C VAL A 85 7.01 -16.13 6.68
N ASP A 86 7.11 -14.82 6.87
CA ASP A 86 7.95 -14.22 7.90
C ASP A 86 7.35 -14.37 9.32
N VAL A 87 6.05 -14.64 9.43
CA VAL A 87 5.32 -14.69 10.71
C VAL A 87 4.94 -16.12 11.10
N ASN A 88 4.79 -17.03 10.13
CA ASN A 88 4.35 -18.39 10.36
C ASN A 88 5.42 -19.41 9.95
N ILE A 89 5.53 -20.50 10.72
CA ILE A 89 6.61 -21.49 10.61
C ILE A 89 6.46 -22.35 9.34
N ASP A 90 5.23 -22.58 8.87
CA ASP A 90 4.94 -23.34 7.65
C ASP A 90 3.63 -22.87 7.00
N ILE A 91 3.74 -22.05 5.96
CA ILE A 91 2.63 -21.87 5.01
C ILE A 91 2.83 -22.93 3.93
N GLY A 92 2.43 -24.16 4.25
CA GLY A 92 2.56 -25.36 3.41
C GLY A 92 1.70 -25.29 2.16
N GLN A 93 2.02 -24.38 1.25
CA GLN A 93 1.38 -24.20 -0.04
C GLN A 93 2.21 -24.94 -1.08
N GLY A 94 1.68 -26.09 -1.53
CA GLY A 94 2.25 -26.84 -2.64
C GLY A 94 2.39 -25.94 -3.87
N THR A 95 3.37 -26.23 -4.74
CA THR A 95 3.72 -25.48 -5.96
C THR A 95 4.18 -24.02 -5.80
N CYS A 96 3.98 -23.39 -4.64
CA CYS A 96 4.38 -21.99 -4.38
C CYS A 96 5.84 -21.82 -3.96
N THR A 97 6.50 -22.88 -3.47
CA THR A 97 7.90 -22.83 -3.00
C THR A 97 8.11 -21.68 -2.00
N MET A 98 7.28 -21.61 -0.95
CA MET A 98 7.34 -20.59 0.11
C MET A 98 8.61 -20.77 0.96
N LYS A 99 9.75 -20.30 0.46
CA LYS A 99 11.06 -20.36 1.11
C LYS A 99 11.34 -19.08 1.91
N TYR A 100 12.35 -19.16 2.77
CA TYR A 100 12.91 -17.99 3.41
C TYR A 100 13.32 -16.91 2.39
N SER A 101 12.93 -15.66 2.65
CA SER A 101 13.31 -14.47 1.87
C SER A 101 14.38 -13.68 2.63
N PRO A 102 15.65 -13.65 2.16
CA PRO A 102 16.70 -12.87 2.80
C PRO A 102 16.32 -11.40 2.89
N LYS A 103 16.57 -10.78 4.04
CA LYS A 103 16.32 -9.36 4.30
C LYS A 103 17.58 -8.53 4.12
#